data_AF-A7WPE3-F1
#
_entry.id   AF-A7WPE3-F1
#
_cell.length_a   1.000
_cell.length_b   1.000
_cell.length_c   1.000
_cell.angle_alpha   90.00
_cell.angle_beta   90.00
_cell.angle_gamma   90.00
#
_symmetry.space_group_name_H-M   'P 1'
#
loop_
_entity.id
_entity.type
_entity.pdbx_description
1 polymer ?
#
loop_
_entity_poly.entity_id
_entity_poly.type
_entity_poly.pdbx_seq_one_letter_code
_entity_poly.pdbx_strand_id
1 'polypeptide(L)'
;MRVLDEYIERLEHEVENKRYFLQQSREALGKLIEEKQRGGSTIHSRRVSIKDQVLKELMERPMYLPERHDPIGLNLVSTRLESRDETMVHWLSRERQLVDLQKQYLDDLKVINGTMEDTIEEFRNNPPENSHDPAATGESLNTGNTEETLQELRLENKKCLNDLKEFVHQYMAPNDPDQTQATEMMSLLTTLLDGEAMPIESALAKAPSLYRLLLRANLLHVFTDSIKLLDLS
;
A
#
# COMPACT_ATOMS: atom_id res chain seq x y z
N MET A 1 -36.95 -27.50 -38.02
CA MET A 1 -36.83 -28.40 -36.86
C MET A 1 -36.21 -29.72 -37.26
N ARG A 2 -36.86 -30.58 -38.05
CA ARG A 2 -36.33 -31.92 -38.43
C ARG A 2 -34.83 -32.00 -38.80
N VAL A 3 -34.32 -31.09 -39.64
CA VAL A 3 -32.90 -31.11 -40.07
C VAL A 3 -31.91 -30.79 -38.93
N LEU A 4 -32.30 -29.92 -37.99
CA LEU A 4 -31.48 -29.59 -36.84
C LEU A 4 -31.48 -30.73 -35.82
N ASP A 5 -32.64 -31.34 -35.61
CA ASP A 5 -32.80 -32.48 -34.71
C ASP A 5 -31.98 -33.69 -35.21
N GLU A 6 -32.04 -33.98 -36.53
CA GLU A 6 -31.19 -35.00 -37.16
C GLU A 6 -29.68 -34.69 -37.06
N TYR A 7 -29.30 -33.41 -37.10
CA TYR A 7 -27.91 -33.01 -36.92
C TYR A 7 -27.45 -33.21 -35.48
N ILE A 8 -28.30 -32.90 -34.49
CA ILE A 8 -28.02 -33.10 -33.07
C ILE A 8 -27.86 -34.60 -32.78
N GLU A 9 -28.79 -35.44 -33.25
CA GLU A 9 -28.71 -36.90 -33.06
C GLU A 9 -27.42 -37.48 -33.64
N ARG A 10 -27.00 -37.03 -34.83
CA ARG A 10 -25.73 -37.44 -35.45
C ARG A 10 -24.52 -36.96 -34.64
N LEU A 11 -24.58 -35.75 -34.12
CA LEU A 11 -23.52 -35.19 -33.31
C LEU A 11 -23.36 -35.96 -31.99
N GLU A 12 -24.45 -36.32 -31.34
CA GLU A 12 -24.46 -37.17 -30.14
C GLU A 12 -23.89 -38.56 -30.43
N HIS A 13 -24.29 -39.17 -31.55
CA HIS A 13 -23.75 -40.46 -31.98
C HIS A 13 -22.23 -40.40 -32.20
N GLU A 14 -21.75 -39.39 -32.93
CA GLU A 14 -20.32 -39.21 -33.19
C GLU A 14 -19.51 -38.89 -31.94
N VAL A 15 -20.08 -38.15 -30.99
CA VAL A 15 -19.45 -37.91 -29.68
C VAL A 15 -19.30 -39.21 -28.92
N GLU A 16 -20.33 -40.07 -28.89
CA GLU A 16 -20.27 -41.35 -28.20
C GLU A 16 -19.28 -42.31 -28.87
N ASN A 17 -19.27 -42.36 -30.22
CA ASN A 17 -18.29 -43.13 -30.98
C ASN A 17 -16.86 -42.70 -30.62
N LYS A 18 -16.57 -41.39 -30.60
CA LYS A 18 -15.24 -40.86 -30.23
C LYS A 18 -14.87 -41.15 -28.78
N ARG A 19 -15.84 -41.07 -27.85
CA ARG A 19 -15.63 -41.46 -26.45
C ARG A 19 -15.27 -42.93 -26.33
N TYR A 20 -15.96 -43.80 -27.06
CA TYR A 20 -15.69 -45.22 -27.11
C TYR A 20 -14.29 -45.52 -27.67
N PHE A 21 -13.91 -44.91 -28.81
CA PHE A 21 -12.56 -45.02 -29.37
C PHE A 21 -11.48 -44.59 -28.38
N LEU A 22 -11.73 -43.49 -27.66
CA LEU A 22 -10.80 -42.97 -26.66
C LEU A 22 -10.69 -43.89 -25.43
N GLN A 23 -11.79 -44.50 -24.99
CA GLN A 23 -11.78 -45.51 -23.94
C GLN A 23 -10.98 -46.75 -24.37
N GLN A 24 -11.25 -47.31 -25.55
CA GLN A 24 -10.50 -48.45 -26.07
C GLN A 24 -9.00 -48.13 -26.20
N SER A 25 -8.66 -46.94 -26.68
CA SER A 25 -7.27 -46.49 -26.81
C SER A 25 -6.58 -46.41 -25.45
N ARG A 26 -7.27 -45.92 -24.42
CA ARG A 26 -6.75 -45.87 -23.04
C ARG A 26 -6.59 -47.27 -22.44
N GLU A 27 -7.55 -48.16 -22.65
CA GLU A 27 -7.49 -49.54 -22.18
C GLU A 27 -6.35 -50.32 -22.85
N ALA A 28 -6.18 -50.18 -24.16
CA ALA A 28 -5.09 -50.79 -24.91
C ALA A 28 -3.72 -50.28 -24.42
N LEU A 29 -3.61 -48.96 -24.20
CA LEU A 29 -2.40 -48.36 -23.64
C LEU A 29 -2.14 -48.86 -22.21
N GLY A 30 -3.18 -48.99 -21.39
CA GLY A 30 -3.09 -49.57 -20.05
C GLY A 30 -2.56 -51.01 -20.06
N LYS A 31 -3.11 -51.87 -20.93
CA LYS A 31 -2.63 -53.26 -21.11
C LYS A 31 -1.15 -53.31 -21.52
N LEU A 32 -0.74 -52.47 -22.48
CA LEU A 32 0.66 -52.39 -22.92
C LEU A 32 1.61 -51.94 -21.79
N ILE A 33 1.16 -51.01 -20.95
CA ILE A 33 1.90 -50.59 -19.76
C ILE A 33 2.01 -51.75 -18.76
N GLU A 34 0.90 -52.43 -18.46
CA GLU A 34 0.88 -53.55 -17.52
C GLU A 34 1.74 -54.73 -17.97
N GLU A 35 1.66 -55.12 -19.25
CA GLU A 35 2.49 -56.19 -19.83
C GLU A 35 3.98 -55.88 -19.71
N LYS A 36 4.35 -54.63 -19.98
CA LYS A 36 5.74 -54.18 -19.90
C LYS A 36 6.24 -54.06 -18.46
N GLN A 37 5.37 -53.76 -17.49
CA GLN A 37 5.69 -53.83 -16.06
C GLN A 37 5.86 -55.27 -15.57
N ARG A 38 5.01 -56.21 -16.04
CA ARG A 38 5.12 -57.65 -15.72
C ARG A 38 6.37 -58.29 -16.30
N GLY A 39 6.85 -57.80 -17.45
CA GLY A 39 8.11 -58.23 -18.08
C GLY A 39 9.41 -57.75 -17.41
N GLY A 40 9.34 -57.24 -16.17
CA GLY A 40 10.53 -56.85 -15.39
C GLY A 40 11.17 -55.51 -15.77
N SER A 41 10.58 -54.76 -16.70
CA SER A 41 11.03 -53.41 -17.04
C SER A 41 10.27 -52.39 -16.21
N THR A 42 10.93 -51.77 -15.24
CA THR A 42 10.35 -50.73 -14.40
C THR A 42 10.00 -49.48 -15.23
N ILE A 43 8.72 -49.36 -15.62
CA ILE A 43 8.13 -48.14 -16.23
C ILE A 43 7.97 -47.01 -15.18
N HIS A 44 8.92 -46.90 -14.24
CA HIS A 44 8.99 -45.81 -13.27
C HIS A 44 10.10 -44.81 -13.64
N SER A 45 10.88 -45.06 -14.69
CA SER A 45 11.73 -44.03 -15.28
C SER A 45 10.88 -43.11 -16.16
N ARG A 46 10.57 -41.93 -15.62
CA ARG A 46 9.85 -40.78 -16.21
C ARG A 46 10.45 -40.23 -17.53
N ARG A 47 11.45 -40.90 -18.10
CA ARG A 47 12.12 -40.54 -19.35
C ARG A 47 12.46 -41.81 -20.12
N VAL A 48 11.47 -42.40 -20.76
CA VAL A 48 11.73 -43.32 -21.87
C VAL A 48 12.34 -42.45 -22.97
N SER A 49 13.61 -42.65 -23.30
CA SER A 49 14.23 -42.01 -24.46
C SER A 49 13.46 -42.49 -25.70
N ILE A 50 12.63 -41.61 -26.24
CA ILE A 50 11.94 -41.86 -27.50
C ILE A 50 13.01 -41.79 -28.58
N LYS A 51 13.18 -42.88 -29.34
CA LYS A 51 14.12 -42.88 -30.46
C LYS A 51 13.62 -41.89 -31.51
N ASP A 52 14.45 -40.94 -31.93
CA ASP A 52 14.09 -39.89 -32.90
C ASP A 52 13.49 -40.46 -34.20
N GLN A 53 13.98 -41.62 -34.64
CA GLN A 53 13.47 -42.32 -35.82
C GLN A 53 11.99 -42.73 -35.68
N VAL A 54 11.57 -43.18 -34.48
CA VAL A 54 10.18 -43.57 -34.22
C VAL A 54 9.26 -42.35 -34.15
N LEU A 55 9.76 -41.23 -33.60
CA LEU A 55 9.01 -39.97 -33.60
C LEU A 55 8.81 -39.45 -35.03
N LYS A 56 9.84 -39.54 -35.87
CA LYS A 56 9.76 -39.13 -37.27
C LYS A 56 8.71 -39.95 -38.04
N GLU A 57 8.72 -41.27 -37.88
CA GLU A 57 7.72 -42.16 -38.49
C GLU A 57 6.29 -41.89 -37.99
N LEU A 58 6.13 -41.53 -36.70
CA LEU A 58 4.83 -41.14 -36.16
C LEU A 58 4.30 -39.85 -36.80
N MET A 59 5.16 -38.85 -37.00
CA MET A 59 4.78 -37.57 -37.61
C MET A 59 4.42 -37.69 -39.10
N GLU A 60 4.87 -38.74 -39.78
CA GLU A 60 4.57 -38.99 -41.19
C GLU A 60 3.14 -39.51 -41.43
N ARG A 61 2.46 -40.05 -40.41
CA ARG A 61 1.15 -40.71 -40.57
C ARG A 61 0.07 -40.10 -39.66
N PRO A 62 -1.05 -39.61 -40.21
CA PRO A 62 -2.18 -39.21 -39.38
C PRO A 62 -2.80 -40.43 -38.69
N MET A 63 -3.05 -40.32 -37.38
CA MET A 63 -3.57 -41.43 -36.57
C MET A 63 -5.09 -41.54 -36.56
N TYR A 64 -5.80 -40.46 -36.88
CA TYR A 64 -7.25 -40.44 -36.94
C TYR A 64 -7.68 -39.68 -38.18
N LEU A 65 -8.50 -40.31 -39.01
CA LEU A 65 -9.14 -39.69 -40.16
C LEU A 65 -10.64 -39.61 -39.85
N PRO A 66 -11.24 -38.39 -39.88
CA PRO A 66 -12.66 -38.25 -39.67
C PRO A 66 -13.43 -38.90 -40.82
N GLU A 67 -14.58 -39.49 -40.49
CA GLU A 67 -15.47 -40.04 -41.50
C GLU A 67 -16.20 -38.93 -42.27
N ARG A 68 -16.72 -39.25 -43.46
CA ARG A 68 -17.40 -38.24 -44.32
C ARG A 68 -18.60 -37.57 -43.66
N HIS A 69 -19.23 -38.24 -42.70
CA HIS A 69 -20.39 -37.76 -41.98
C HIS A 69 -20.05 -37.13 -40.62
N ASP A 70 -18.77 -37.07 -40.26
CA ASP A 70 -18.32 -36.46 -39.00
C ASP A 70 -18.50 -34.94 -39.05
N PRO A 71 -19.34 -34.34 -38.16
CA PRO A 71 -19.56 -32.90 -38.13
C PRO A 71 -18.40 -32.09 -37.52
N ILE A 72 -17.23 -32.71 -37.25
CA ILE A 72 -16.08 -32.07 -36.58
C ILE A 72 -15.65 -30.74 -37.20
N GLY A 73 -15.68 -30.60 -38.52
CA GLY A 73 -15.27 -29.37 -39.21
C GLY A 73 -16.17 -28.18 -38.84
N LEU A 74 -17.48 -28.37 -38.93
CA LEU A 74 -18.44 -27.32 -38.59
C LEU A 74 -18.39 -26.99 -37.09
N ASN A 75 -18.31 -28.00 -36.23
CA ASN A 75 -18.23 -27.82 -34.79
C ASN A 75 -16.96 -27.07 -34.36
N LEU A 76 -15.81 -27.42 -34.93
CA LEU A 76 -14.54 -26.74 -34.62
C LEU A 76 -14.56 -25.28 -35.08
N VAL A 77 -15.15 -25.00 -36.23
CA VAL A 77 -15.28 -23.62 -36.73
C VAL A 77 -16.24 -22.82 -35.85
N SER A 78 -17.43 -23.36 -35.52
CA SER A 78 -18.42 -22.66 -34.68
C SER A 78 -17.85 -22.32 -33.32
N THR A 79 -17.32 -23.34 -32.61
CA THR A 79 -16.75 -23.15 -31.26
C THR A 79 -15.56 -22.20 -31.26
N ARG A 80 -14.70 -22.27 -32.29
CA ARG A 80 -13.55 -21.35 -32.40
C ARG A 80 -13.99 -19.91 -32.67
N LEU A 81 -14.99 -19.71 -33.52
CA LEU A 81 -15.49 -18.37 -33.83
C LEU A 81 -16.23 -17.77 -32.64
N GLU A 82 -17.10 -18.54 -31.98
CA GLU A 82 -17.78 -18.14 -30.75
C GLU A 82 -16.78 -17.76 -29.67
N SER A 83 -15.81 -18.64 -29.37
CA SER A 83 -14.78 -18.37 -28.37
C SER A 83 -13.93 -17.15 -28.73
N ARG A 84 -13.56 -16.97 -30.01
CA ARG A 84 -12.82 -15.80 -30.47
C ARG A 84 -13.62 -14.53 -30.28
N ASP A 85 -14.90 -14.54 -30.63
CA ASP A 85 -15.73 -13.34 -30.58
C ASP A 85 -16.01 -12.95 -29.10
N GLU A 86 -16.29 -13.92 -28.23
CA GLU A 86 -16.42 -13.69 -26.78
C GLU A 86 -15.14 -13.11 -26.18
N THR A 87 -13.99 -13.75 -26.45
CA THR A 87 -12.69 -13.29 -25.94
C THR A 87 -12.30 -11.92 -26.48
N MET A 88 -12.61 -11.63 -27.75
CA MET A 88 -12.35 -10.34 -28.37
C MET A 88 -13.18 -9.22 -27.76
N VAL A 89 -14.46 -9.46 -27.45
CA VAL A 89 -15.32 -8.46 -26.78
C VAL A 89 -14.77 -8.13 -25.39
N HIS A 90 -14.38 -9.14 -24.62
CA HIS A 90 -13.77 -8.93 -23.31
C HIS A 90 -12.45 -8.17 -23.41
N TRP A 91 -11.61 -8.52 -24.39
CA TRP A 91 -10.34 -7.85 -24.62
C TRP A 91 -10.55 -6.38 -25.01
N LEU A 92 -11.43 -6.09 -25.97
CA LEU A 92 -11.75 -4.72 -26.40
C LEU A 92 -12.31 -3.87 -25.26
N SER A 93 -13.17 -4.45 -24.42
CA SER A 93 -13.73 -3.75 -23.25
C SER A 93 -12.62 -3.35 -22.28
N ARG A 94 -11.69 -4.26 -22.00
CA ARG A 94 -10.53 -3.98 -21.13
C ARG A 94 -9.60 -2.94 -21.74
N GLU A 95 -9.32 -3.04 -23.03
CA GLU A 95 -8.45 -2.10 -23.74
C GLU A 95 -9.05 -0.69 -23.73
N ARG A 96 -10.38 -0.58 -23.93
CA ARG A 96 -11.08 0.70 -23.83
C ARG A 96 -10.92 1.34 -22.46
N GLN A 97 -11.09 0.57 -21.38
CA GLN A 97 -10.91 1.07 -20.02
C GLN A 97 -9.47 1.55 -19.77
N LEU A 98 -8.47 0.84 -20.29
CA LEU A 98 -7.07 1.25 -20.19
C LEU A 98 -6.80 2.55 -20.95
N VAL A 99 -7.32 2.68 -22.17
CA VAL A 99 -7.19 3.90 -22.97
C VAL A 99 -7.85 5.09 -22.27
N ASP A 100 -9.03 4.91 -21.69
CA ASP A 100 -9.74 5.98 -20.99
C ASP A 100 -8.97 6.41 -19.72
N LEU A 101 -8.39 5.46 -18.97
CA LEU A 101 -7.52 5.75 -17.83
C LEU A 101 -6.24 6.48 -18.26
N GLN A 102 -5.61 6.05 -19.36
CA GLN A 102 -4.41 6.71 -19.89
C GLN A 102 -4.69 8.13 -20.35
N LYS A 103 -5.86 8.39 -20.95
CA LYS A 103 -6.27 9.75 -21.32
C LYS A 103 -6.43 10.64 -20.10
N GLN A 104 -7.12 10.17 -19.06
CA GLN A 104 -7.25 10.90 -17.80
C GLN A 104 -5.88 11.23 -17.21
N TYR A 105 -5.01 10.23 -17.10
CA TYR A 105 -3.66 10.42 -16.59
C TYR A 105 -2.82 11.41 -17.41
N LEU A 106 -2.93 11.37 -18.74
CA LEU A 106 -2.25 12.32 -19.62
C LEU A 106 -2.79 13.75 -19.45
N ASP A 107 -4.10 13.91 -19.26
CA ASP A 107 -4.69 15.22 -19.04
C ASP A 107 -4.31 15.79 -17.66
N ASP A 108 -4.26 14.96 -16.63
CA ASP A 108 -3.74 15.34 -15.31
C ASP A 108 -2.27 15.77 -15.38
N LEU A 109 -1.44 15.01 -16.11
CA LEU A 109 -0.03 15.36 -16.32
C LEU A 109 0.13 16.67 -17.10
N LYS A 110 -0.73 16.97 -18.07
CA LYS A 110 -0.71 18.27 -18.77
C LYS A 110 -1.04 19.41 -17.82
N VAL A 111 -2.03 19.24 -16.95
CA VAL A 111 -2.37 20.25 -15.93
C VAL A 111 -1.18 20.48 -15.00
N ILE A 112 -0.56 19.41 -14.48
CA ILE A 112 0.62 19.52 -13.63
C ILE A 112 1.77 20.23 -14.35
N ASN A 113 2.07 19.82 -15.58
CA ASN A 113 3.12 20.44 -16.38
C ASN A 113 2.83 21.93 -16.62
N GLY A 114 1.58 22.31 -16.92
CA GLY A 114 1.19 23.71 -17.04
C GLY A 114 1.41 24.49 -15.75
N THR A 115 0.98 23.95 -14.60
CA THR A 115 1.24 24.60 -13.30
C THR A 115 2.73 24.69 -12.97
N MET A 116 3.53 23.70 -13.36
CA MET A 116 4.99 23.76 -13.23
C MET A 116 5.59 24.84 -14.13
N GLU A 117 5.12 24.98 -15.37
CA GLU A 117 5.56 26.05 -16.27
C GLU A 117 5.22 27.43 -15.69
N ASP A 118 4.00 27.62 -15.19
CA ASP A 118 3.54 28.86 -14.56
C ASP A 118 4.39 29.20 -13.31
N THR A 119 4.63 28.22 -12.44
CA THR A 119 5.47 28.43 -11.25
C THR A 119 6.93 28.71 -11.62
N ILE A 120 7.48 28.04 -12.64
CA ILE A 120 8.82 28.35 -13.16
C ILE A 120 8.86 29.78 -13.72
N GLU A 121 7.81 30.23 -14.41
CA GLU A 121 7.71 31.59 -14.91
C GLU A 121 7.61 32.61 -13.77
N GLU A 122 6.85 32.30 -12.71
CA GLU A 122 6.80 33.12 -11.49
C GLU A 122 8.18 33.20 -10.81
N PHE A 123 8.90 32.08 -10.69
CA PHE A 123 10.29 32.06 -10.19
C PHE A 123 11.27 32.80 -11.10
N ARG A 124 11.03 32.86 -12.41
CA ARG A 124 11.87 33.65 -13.33
C ARG A 124 11.58 35.15 -13.22
N ASN A 125 10.31 35.52 -13.01
CA ASN A 125 9.88 36.92 -12.87
C ASN A 125 10.22 37.48 -11.49
N ASN A 126 10.18 36.63 -10.47
CA ASN A 126 10.63 36.90 -9.10
C ASN A 126 11.74 35.91 -8.75
N PRO A 127 12.95 36.06 -9.32
CA PRO A 127 14.07 35.24 -8.91
C PRO A 127 14.22 35.41 -7.40
N PRO A 128 14.32 34.30 -6.63
CA PRO A 128 14.70 34.41 -5.24
C PRO A 128 16.00 35.22 -5.22
N GLU A 129 16.08 36.25 -4.38
CA GLU A 129 17.24 37.13 -4.32
C GLU A 129 18.50 36.25 -4.19
N ASN A 130 19.21 36.10 -5.31
CA ASN A 130 20.50 35.45 -5.30
C ASN A 130 21.39 36.41 -4.52
N SER A 131 21.68 36.02 -3.28
CA SER A 131 22.78 36.49 -2.45
C SER A 131 24.11 36.20 -3.15
N HIS A 132 24.36 36.87 -4.27
CA HIS A 132 25.66 36.99 -4.88
C HIS A 132 26.33 38.27 -4.38
N ASP A 133 26.83 38.17 -3.15
CA ASP A 133 28.25 38.36 -2.93
C ASP A 133 28.61 37.65 -1.61
N PRO A 134 29.56 36.70 -1.67
CA PRO A 134 30.77 36.95 -0.91
C PRO A 134 32.01 36.41 -1.63
N ALA A 135 32.78 37.33 -2.22
CA ALA A 135 34.23 37.20 -2.23
C ALA A 135 34.78 37.40 -0.80
N ALA A 136 34.38 36.57 0.15
CA ALA A 136 34.92 36.55 1.50
C ALA A 136 34.58 35.22 2.15
N THR A 137 35.58 34.33 2.16
CA THR A 137 35.92 33.41 3.25
C THR A 137 34.77 32.66 3.92
N GLY A 138 34.77 31.34 3.70
CA GLY A 138 33.76 30.44 4.22
C GLY A 138 33.59 30.53 5.73
N GLU A 139 32.33 30.55 6.14
CA GLU A 139 31.80 29.82 7.28
C GLU A 139 30.28 30.09 7.34
N SER A 140 29.55 29.05 7.71
CA SER A 140 28.18 29.08 8.22
C SER A 140 27.01 29.27 7.23
N LEU A 141 26.29 28.14 7.09
CA LEU A 141 24.95 27.98 6.55
C LEU A 141 23.92 28.92 7.22
N ASN A 142 22.98 29.44 6.41
CA ASN A 142 21.59 29.79 6.73
C ASN A 142 21.14 29.74 8.20
N THR A 143 21.47 30.77 8.97
CA THR A 143 20.93 30.96 10.33
C THR A 143 20.18 32.28 10.55
N GLY A 144 20.19 33.26 9.63
CA GLY A 144 19.63 34.60 9.90
C GLY A 144 18.13 34.65 10.26
N ASN A 145 17.24 34.23 9.36
CA ASN A 145 15.78 34.44 9.56
C ASN A 145 15.14 33.42 10.51
N THR A 146 15.72 32.21 10.62
CA THR A 146 15.33 31.23 11.62
C THR A 146 15.87 31.58 13.00
N GLU A 147 17.05 32.20 13.12
CA GLU A 147 17.52 32.68 14.42
C GLU A 147 16.71 33.86 14.91
N GLU A 148 16.29 34.81 14.06
CA GLU A 148 15.45 35.93 14.50
C GLU A 148 14.09 35.43 15.01
N THR A 149 13.41 34.56 14.28
CA THR A 149 12.13 33.96 14.71
C THR A 149 12.28 33.03 15.93
N LEU A 150 13.38 32.28 16.04
CA LEU A 150 13.68 31.49 17.24
C LEU A 150 14.07 32.36 18.44
N GLN A 151 14.72 33.49 18.22
CA GLN A 151 15.06 34.45 19.27
C GLN A 151 13.79 35.15 19.79
N GLU A 152 12.87 35.51 18.91
CA GLU A 152 11.55 36.04 19.26
C GLU A 152 10.76 35.03 20.10
N LEU A 153 10.62 33.78 19.65
CA LEU A 153 9.94 32.72 20.42
C LEU A 153 10.62 32.43 21.77
N ARG A 154 11.96 32.48 21.82
CA ARG A 154 12.70 32.35 23.10
C ARG A 154 12.45 33.52 24.03
N LEU A 155 12.30 34.73 23.49
CA LEU A 155 12.03 35.94 24.27
C LEU A 155 10.60 35.94 24.82
N GLU A 156 9.63 35.53 24.00
CA GLU A 156 8.24 35.33 24.42
C GLU A 156 8.10 34.23 25.48
N ASN A 157 8.76 33.09 25.30
CA ASN A 157 8.76 32.01 26.30
C ASN A 157 9.37 32.48 27.63
N LYS A 158 10.50 33.20 27.59
CA LYS A 158 11.09 33.83 28.79
C LYS A 158 10.14 34.81 29.47
N LYS A 159 9.40 35.60 28.70
CA LYS A 159 8.41 36.54 29.23
C LYS A 159 7.27 35.79 29.91
N CYS A 160 6.70 34.77 29.27
CA CYS A 160 5.64 33.94 29.84
C CYS A 160 6.09 33.23 31.14
N LEU A 161 7.32 32.73 31.20
CA LEU A 161 7.88 32.12 32.41
C LEU A 161 8.08 33.15 33.54
N ASN A 162 8.41 34.40 33.22
CA ASN A 162 8.53 35.46 34.20
C ASN A 162 7.17 35.91 34.73
N ASP A 163 6.16 36.05 33.86
CA ASP A 163 4.79 36.38 34.24
C ASP A 163 4.19 35.28 35.14
N LEU A 164 4.50 34.00 34.85
CA LEU A 164 4.10 32.86 35.68
C LEU A 164 4.78 32.90 37.06
N LYS A 165 6.07 33.24 37.13
CA LYS A 165 6.80 33.42 38.40
C LYS A 165 6.19 34.54 39.23
N GLU A 166 5.90 35.68 38.59
CA GLU A 166 5.28 36.83 39.26
C GLU A 166 3.90 36.45 39.82
N PHE A 167 3.11 35.70 39.05
CA PHE A 167 1.82 35.20 39.50
C PHE A 167 1.91 34.28 40.73
N VAL A 168 2.87 33.34 40.74
CA VAL A 168 3.06 32.43 41.89
C VAL A 168 3.52 33.21 43.13
N HIS A 169 4.47 34.14 42.98
CA HIS A 169 4.97 34.96 44.09
C HIS A 169 3.91 35.92 44.65
N GLN A 170 3.10 36.55 43.80
CA GLN A 170 2.14 37.57 44.25
C GLN A 170 0.81 36.98 44.73
N TYR A 171 0.30 35.92 44.09
CA TYR A 171 -1.06 35.43 44.33
C TYR A 171 -1.14 34.08 45.04
N MET A 172 -0.12 33.22 44.94
CA MET A 172 -0.15 31.87 45.53
C MET A 172 0.61 31.76 46.86
N ALA A 173 1.62 32.61 47.10
CA ALA A 173 2.39 32.63 48.35
C ALA A 173 2.64 34.06 48.88
N PRO A 174 1.60 34.88 49.15
CA PRO A 174 1.76 36.29 49.53
C PRO A 174 2.38 36.52 50.93
N ASN A 175 2.48 35.47 51.77
CA ASN A 175 2.93 35.55 53.16
C ASN A 175 4.21 34.73 53.44
N ASP A 176 5.00 34.42 52.42
CA ASP A 176 6.24 33.65 52.58
C ASP A 176 7.47 34.57 52.58
N PRO A 177 8.04 34.94 53.76
CA PRO A 177 9.17 35.86 53.84
C PRO A 177 10.46 35.26 53.26
N ASP A 178 10.55 33.92 53.20
CA ASP A 178 11.76 33.20 52.76
C ASP A 178 11.68 32.75 51.28
N GLN A 179 10.57 33.02 50.59
CA GLN A 179 10.29 32.64 49.18
C GLN A 179 10.39 31.13 48.89
N THR A 180 10.56 30.29 49.90
CA THR A 180 10.80 28.85 49.77
C THR A 180 9.63 28.12 49.12
N GLN A 181 8.39 28.42 49.53
CA GLN A 181 7.18 27.80 48.98
C GLN A 181 6.94 28.21 47.53
N ALA A 182 7.24 29.46 47.17
CA ALA A 182 7.11 29.93 45.79
C ALA A 182 8.15 29.26 44.87
N THR A 183 9.37 29.04 45.35
CA THR A 183 10.40 28.31 44.58
C THR A 183 10.06 26.83 44.41
N GLU A 184 9.50 26.20 45.45
CA GLU A 184 9.01 24.83 45.37
C GLU A 184 7.82 24.71 44.40
N MET A 185 6.85 25.64 44.45
CA MET A 185 5.74 25.71 43.49
C MET A 185 6.21 25.89 42.03
N MET A 186 7.22 26.74 41.79
CA MET A 186 7.79 26.91 40.46
C MET A 186 8.58 25.69 39.98
N SER A 187 9.26 24.98 40.89
CA SER A 187 9.93 23.72 40.57
C SER A 187 8.92 22.62 40.16
N LEU A 188 7.73 22.64 40.74
CA LEU A 188 6.65 21.73 40.36
C LEU A 188 6.00 22.13 39.04
N LEU A 189 5.81 23.42 38.78
CA LEU A 189 5.26 23.89 37.50
C LEU A 189 6.21 23.62 36.33
N THR A 190 7.51 23.82 36.52
CA THR A 190 8.52 23.51 35.49
C THR A 190 8.55 22.02 35.16
N THR A 191 8.58 21.15 36.18
CA THR A 191 8.50 19.70 35.97
C THR A 191 7.19 19.23 35.32
N LEU A 192 6.06 19.88 35.61
CA LEU A 192 4.78 19.60 34.94
C LEU A 192 4.73 20.13 33.50
N LEU A 193 5.35 21.28 33.22
CA LEU A 193 5.46 21.86 31.86
C LEU A 193 6.42 21.06 30.97
N ASP A 194 7.45 20.44 31.57
CA ASP A 194 8.38 19.53 30.89
C ASP A 194 7.74 18.16 30.58
N GLY A 195 6.48 17.94 30.96
CA GLY A 195 5.69 16.75 30.62
C GLY A 195 5.97 15.53 31.53
N GLU A 196 6.69 15.71 32.63
CA GLU A 196 7.04 14.61 33.53
C GLU A 196 5.85 14.17 34.41
N ALA A 197 5.72 12.86 34.63
CA ALA A 197 4.70 12.30 35.52
C ALA A 197 5.15 12.48 36.98
N MET A 198 4.37 13.19 37.78
CA MET A 198 4.72 13.45 39.17
C MET A 198 3.86 12.63 40.15
N PRO A 199 4.44 12.01 41.19
CA PRO A 199 3.65 11.30 42.20
C PRO A 199 2.78 12.27 43.02
N ILE A 200 1.53 11.85 43.26
CA ILE A 200 0.49 12.66 43.94
C ILE A 200 0.97 13.13 45.33
N GLU A 201 1.67 12.27 46.06
CA GLU A 201 2.19 12.56 47.40
C GLU A 201 3.24 13.68 47.39
N SER A 202 4.07 13.76 46.35
CA SER A 202 5.10 14.81 46.23
C SER A 202 4.49 16.16 45.87
N ALA A 203 3.48 16.17 44.99
CA ALA A 203 2.75 17.37 44.62
C ALA A 203 1.95 17.96 45.80
N LEU A 204 1.31 17.10 46.60
CA LEU A 204 0.56 17.50 47.80
C LEU A 204 1.46 17.99 48.94
N ALA A 205 2.63 17.36 49.13
CA ALA A 205 3.56 17.74 50.19
C ALA A 205 4.23 19.09 49.94
N LYS A 206 4.55 19.40 48.68
CA LYS A 206 5.31 20.61 48.30
C LYS A 206 4.41 21.80 47.97
N ALA A 207 3.25 21.59 47.34
CA ALA A 207 2.35 22.69 46.96
C ALA A 207 0.86 22.30 46.91
N PRO A 208 0.20 22.13 48.07
CA PRO A 208 -1.19 21.69 48.12
C PRO A 208 -2.18 22.71 47.53
N SER A 209 -1.88 24.01 47.57
CA SER A 209 -2.71 25.08 46.99
C SER A 209 -2.69 25.04 45.47
N LEU A 210 -1.50 24.91 44.88
CA LEU A 210 -1.29 24.80 43.44
C LEU A 210 -1.94 23.53 42.89
N TYR A 211 -1.73 22.39 43.56
CA TYR A 211 -2.37 21.12 43.16
C TYR A 211 -3.90 21.23 43.14
N ARG A 212 -4.52 21.83 44.17
CA ARG A 212 -5.98 22.06 44.21
C ARG A 212 -6.45 23.00 43.11
N LEU A 213 -5.67 24.03 42.78
CA LEU A 213 -6.00 24.98 41.71
C LEU A 213 -6.01 24.27 40.35
N LEU A 214 -4.94 23.53 40.04
CA LEU A 214 -4.78 22.80 38.79
C LEU A 214 -5.84 21.70 38.63
N LEU A 215 -6.21 21.04 39.73
CA LEU A 215 -7.31 20.06 39.75
C LEU A 215 -8.67 20.72 39.53
N ARG A 216 -8.94 21.87 40.17
CA ARG A 216 -10.20 22.63 39.96
C ARG A 216 -10.31 23.21 38.55
N ALA A 217 -9.18 23.57 37.95
CA ALA A 217 -9.11 24.06 36.58
C ALA A 217 -9.17 22.94 35.53
N ASN A 218 -9.24 21.66 35.94
CA ASN A 218 -9.20 20.48 35.07
C ASN A 218 -7.98 20.43 34.14
N LEU A 219 -6.83 20.95 34.58
CA LEU A 219 -5.60 21.00 33.79
C LEU A 219 -4.70 19.77 34.00
N LEU A 220 -5.15 18.79 34.80
CA LEU A 220 -4.38 17.62 35.21
C LEU A 220 -5.09 16.32 34.83
N HIS A 221 -4.34 15.37 34.26
CA HIS A 221 -4.72 13.97 34.22
C HIS A 221 -4.19 13.25 35.47
N VAL A 222 -5.13 12.77 36.30
CA VAL A 222 -4.81 11.99 37.49
C VAL A 222 -4.85 10.50 37.15
N PHE A 223 -3.69 9.86 37.14
CA PHE A 223 -3.52 8.41 37.10
C PHE A 223 -3.47 7.86 38.53
N THR A 224 -3.56 6.53 38.70
CA THR A 224 -3.67 5.88 40.02
C THR A 224 -2.65 6.36 41.05
N ASP A 225 -1.39 6.59 40.63
CA ASP A 225 -0.30 7.04 41.51
C ASP A 225 0.44 8.30 41.01
N SER A 226 0.03 8.90 39.89
CA SER A 226 0.75 10.03 39.28
C SER A 226 -0.16 11.05 38.60
N ILE A 227 0.37 12.26 38.43
CA ILE A 227 -0.30 13.40 37.82
C ILE A 227 0.51 13.84 36.61
N LYS A 228 -0.17 14.13 35.50
CA LYS A 228 0.42 14.82 34.34
C LYS A 228 -0.41 16.04 33.97
N LEU A 229 0.24 17.05 33.38
CA LEU A 229 -0.47 18.15 32.75
C LEU A 229 -1.22 17.63 31.52
N LEU A 230 -2.40 18.18 31.25
CA LEU A 230 -3.18 17.82 30.06
C LEU A 230 -2.44 18.31 28.81
N ASP A 231 -2.24 17.44 27.82
CA ASP A 231 -1.56 17.80 26.58
C ASP A 231 -2.36 18.91 25.87
N LEU A 232 -1.78 20.11 25.83
CA LEU A 232 -2.31 21.27 25.11
C LEU A 232 -1.57 21.47 23.78
N SER A 233 -0.84 20.45 23.33
CA SER A 233 -0.08 20.41 22.07
C SER A 233 -0.94 20.07 20.86
#